data_AF-A0A922YAH4-F1
#
_entry.id   AF-A0A922YAH4-F1
#
_cell.length_a   1.000
_cell.length_b   1.000
_cell.length_c   1.000
_cell.angle_alpha   90.00
_cell.angle_beta   90.00
_cell.angle_gamma   90.00
#
_symmetry.space_group_name_H-M   'P 1'
#
loop_
_entity.id
_entity.type
_entity.pdbx_description
1 polymer ?
#
loop_
_entity_poly.entity_id
_entity_poly.type
_entity_poly.pdbx_seq_one_letter_code
_entity_poly.pdbx_strand_id
1 'polypeptide(L)' 'VPGIFAVGDINTYPGKLKLILSGFHEAALAAQKVHRYVYPEKRLTFQYTTSSSALQKKLGVA' A
#
# COMPACT_ATOMS: atom_id res chain seq x y z
N VAL A 1 16.19 -4.85 7.24
CA VAL A 1 16.27 -3.49 7.82
C VAL A 1 14.85 -2.98 8.04
N PRO A 2 14.41 -2.70 9.28
CA PRO A 2 13.09 -2.14 9.53
C PRO A 2 12.88 -0.81 8.78
N GLY A 3 11.68 -0.59 8.24
CA GLY A 3 11.35 0.62 7.48
C GLY A 3 11.75 0.60 6.00
N ILE A 4 12.55 -0.36 5.54
CA ILE A 4 12.87 -0.55 4.12
C ILE A 4 12.00 -1.66 3.54
N PHE A 5 11.31 -1.33 2.44
CA PHE A 5 10.43 -2.25 1.70
C PHE A 5 10.91 -2.38 0.25
N ALA A 6 10.73 -3.57 -0.32
CA ALA A 6 11.04 -3.86 -1.71
C ALA A 6 9.81 -4.48 -2.39
N VAL A 7 9.41 -3.92 -3.54
CA VAL A 7 8.23 -4.33 -4.31
C VAL A 7 8.57 -4.39 -5.81
N GLY A 8 7.86 -5.19 -6.57
CA GLY A 8 8.12 -5.37 -8.01
C GLY A 8 9.33 -6.26 -8.28
N ASP A 9 9.94 -6.10 -9.45
CA ASP A 9 10.92 -7.07 -9.99
C ASP A 9 12.23 -7.16 -9.20
N ILE A 10 12.49 -6.22 -8.28
CA ILE A 10 13.67 -6.19 -7.42
C ILE A 10 13.60 -7.16 -6.24
N ASN A 11 12.39 -7.60 -5.82
CA ASN A 11 12.22 -8.47 -4.66
C ASN A 11 12.07 -9.96 -5.03
N THR A 12 12.11 -10.83 -4.02
CA THR A 12 11.86 -12.27 -4.17
C THR A 12 11.20 -12.84 -2.91
N TYR A 13 10.37 -13.86 -3.11
CA TYR A 13 9.71 -14.68 -2.10
C TYR A 13 9.16 -15.95 -2.76
N PRO A 14 8.84 -17.03 -2.02
CA PRO A 14 8.30 -18.26 -2.60
C PRO A 14 7.03 -17.98 -3.43
N GLY A 15 7.06 -18.31 -4.72
CA GLY A 15 5.95 -18.06 -5.65
C GLY A 15 5.92 -16.67 -6.29
N LYS A 16 6.98 -15.84 -6.14
CA LYS A 16 7.09 -14.54 -6.81
C LYS A 16 7.01 -14.68 -8.34
N LEU A 17 6.12 -13.91 -8.96
CA LEU A 17 6.06 -13.72 -10.41
C LEU A 17 6.45 -12.29 -10.75
N LYS A 18 7.26 -12.11 -11.80
CA LYS A 18 7.67 -10.79 -12.32
C LYS A 18 6.59 -10.24 -13.25
N LEU A 19 5.46 -9.90 -12.64
CA LEU A 19 4.30 -9.35 -13.34
C LEU A 19 3.98 -7.97 -12.76
N ILE A 20 3.57 -7.06 -13.65
CA ILE A 20 3.14 -5.70 -13.26
C ILE A 20 2.04 -5.77 -12.19
N LEU A 21 1.07 -6.70 -12.34
CA LEU A 21 0.00 -6.88 -11.34
C LEU A 21 0.51 -7.32 -9.96
N SER A 22 1.57 -8.13 -9.89
CA SER A 22 2.19 -8.54 -8.63
C SER A 22 2.83 -7.32 -7.96
N GLY A 23 3.50 -6.46 -8.73
CA GLY A 23 4.02 -5.19 -8.24
C GLY A 23 2.93 -4.30 -7.62
N PHE A 24 1.75 -4.18 -8.25
CA PHE A 24 0.64 -3.41 -7.68
C PHE A 24 0.12 -4.01 -6.37
N HIS A 25 -0.04 -5.34 -6.31
CA HIS A 25 -0.45 -6.03 -5.09
C HIS A 25 0.56 -5.80 -3.94
N GLU A 26 1.85 -5.96 -4.22
CA GLU A 26 2.92 -5.77 -3.25
C GLU A 26 3.00 -4.33 -2.75
N ALA A 27 2.88 -3.35 -3.65
CA ALA A 27 2.87 -1.94 -3.29
C ALA A 27 1.69 -1.59 -2.37
N ALA A 28 0.49 -2.13 -2.65
CA ALA A 28 -0.68 -1.92 -1.79
C ALA A 28 -0.44 -2.44 -0.37
N LEU A 29 0.15 -3.64 -0.22
CA LEU A 29 0.50 -4.20 1.09
C LEU A 29 1.63 -3.43 1.78
N ALA A 30 2.66 -3.02 1.04
CA ALA A 30 3.77 -2.24 1.58
C ALA A 30 3.27 -0.91 2.15
N ALA A 31 2.39 -0.20 1.45
CA ALA A 31 1.81 1.07 1.91
C ALA A 31 1.08 0.94 3.26
N GLN A 32 0.34 -0.16 3.47
CA GLN A 32 -0.33 -0.43 4.75
C GLN A 32 0.64 -0.54 5.92
N LYS A 33 1.80 -1.18 5.70
CA LYS A 33 2.83 -1.31 6.74
C LYS A 33 3.61 -0.01 6.92
N VAL A 34 3.98 0.67 5.82
CA VAL A 34 4.65 1.97 5.83
C VAL A 34 3.86 3.01 6.62
N HIS A 35 2.52 3.04 6.49
CA HIS A 35 1.68 3.97 7.24
C HIS A 35 1.92 3.88 8.77
N ARG A 36 2.19 2.70 9.31
CA ARG A 36 2.47 2.53 10.75
C ARG A 36 3.83 3.07 11.18
N TYR A 37 4.79 3.15 10.26
CA TYR A 37 6.08 3.79 10.51
C TYR A 37 5.98 5.32 10.39
N VAL A 38 5.24 5.81 9.40
CA VAL A 38 5.10 7.26 9.15
C VAL A 38 4.15 7.92 10.16
N TYR A 39 3.09 7.23 10.58
CA TYR A 39 2.06 7.73 11.50
C TYR A 39 1.81 6.73 12.64
N PRO A 40 2.75 6.58 13.59
CA PRO A 40 2.65 5.56 14.64
C PRO A 40 1.42 5.74 15.54
N GLU A 41 1.04 6.99 15.83
CA GLU A 41 -0.12 7.31 16.68
C GLU A 41 -1.48 7.21 15.96
N LYS A 42 -1.48 7.08 14.63
CA LYS A 42 -2.73 7.05 13.85
C LYS A 42 -3.17 5.63 13.56
N ARG A 43 -4.37 5.29 14.04
CA ARG A 43 -5.04 4.05 13.63
C ARG A 43 -5.48 4.15 12.17
N LEU A 44 -4.99 3.22 11.34
CA LEU A 44 -5.39 3.11 9.94
C LEU A 44 -6.74 2.41 9.82
N THR A 45 -7.76 3.12 9.32
CA THR A 45 -9.08 2.56 9.04
C THR A 45 -9.19 2.19 7.56
N PHE A 46 -9.53 0.94 7.29
CA PHE A 46 -9.72 0.45 5.92
C PHE A 46 -11.01 1.02 5.32
N GLN A 47 -10.91 1.54 4.09
CA GLN A 47 -11.99 2.22 3.38
C GLN A 47 -11.89 1.91 1.88
N TYR A 48 -13.04 1.83 1.20
CA TYR A 48 -13.09 1.65 -0.25
C TYR A 48 -13.14 3.01 -0.96
N THR A 49 -12.42 3.14 -2.07
CA THR A 49 -12.36 4.38 -2.87
C THR A 49 -13.72 4.77 -3.47
N THR A 50 -14.60 3.79 -3.71
CA THR A 50 -15.92 4.01 -4.31
C THR A 50 -16.94 4.64 -3.35
N SER A 51 -16.82 4.39 -2.04
CA SER A 51 -17.82 4.82 -1.05
C SER A 51 -17.30 5.82 -0.01
N SER A 52 -15.98 5.98 0.13
CA SER A 52 -15.41 6.91 1.09
C SER A 52 -15.29 8.32 0.51
N SER A 53 -16.09 9.25 1.04
CA SER A 53 -15.96 10.69 0.73
C SER A 53 -14.59 11.24 1.13
N ALA A 54 -14.01 10.75 2.23
CA ALA A 54 -12.68 11.15 2.67
C ALA A 54 -11.58 10.73 1.67
N LEU A 55 -11.70 9.56 1.04
CA LEU A 55 -10.78 9.13 -0.02
C LEU A 55 -11.03 9.88 -1.32
N GLN A 56 -12.30 10.08 -1.71
CA GLN A 56 -12.65 10.86 -2.90
C GLN A 56 -12.13 12.29 -2.84
N LYS A 57 -12.19 12.94 -1.67
CA LYS A 57 -11.58 14.25 -1.44
C LYS A 57 -10.06 14.24 -1.64
N LYS A 58 -9.37 13.18 -1.22
CA LYS A 58 -7.91 13.04 -1.46
C LYS A 58 -7.58 12.84 -2.94
N LEU A 59 -8.50 12.26 -3.70
CA LEU A 59 -8.37 12.05 -5.15
C LEU A 59 -8.82 13.28 -5.97
N GLY A 60 -9.39 14.31 -5.33
CA GLY A 60 -9.90 15.51 -6.00
C GLY A 60 -11.17 15.28 -6.84
N VAL A 61 -11.95 14.24 -6.52
CA VAL A 61 -13.18 13.87 -7.26
C VAL A 61 -14.43 14.42 -6.57
N ALA A 62 -14.34 14.80 -5.31
CA ALA A 62 -15.41 15.36 -4.48
C ALA A 62 -14.92 16.55 -3.65
#